data_AF-A0A1G3CL73-F1
#
_entry.id   AF-A0A1G3CL73-F1
#
_cell.length_a   1.000
_cell.length_b   1.000
_cell.length_c   1.000
_cell.angle_alpha   90.00
_cell.angle_beta   90.00
_cell.angle_gamma   90.00
#
_symmetry.space_group_name_H-M   'P 1'
#
loop_
_entity.id
_entity.type
_entity.pdbx_description
1 polymer ?
#
loop_
_entity_poly.entity_id
_entity_poly.type
_entity_poly.pdbx_seq_one_letter_code
_entity_poly.pdbx_strand_id
1 'polypeptide(L)'
;MPVISVVGRSNSGKTTLIVKLVKELKSRGYKVATIKHSHHHFELDTEGKDSWLHTQAGADAVVVASQNMMGIMRQSPKELPLTEIINTYLQDV
;
A
#
# COMPACT_ATOMS: atom_id res chain seq x y z
N MET A 1 -5.47 4.38 16.17
CA MET A 1 -5.73 5.20 14.97
C MET A 1 -7.12 4.85 14.42
N PRO A 2 -7.96 5.84 14.04
CA PRO A 2 -9.25 5.56 13.38
C PRO A 2 -9.03 4.95 11.99
N VAL A 3 -9.86 3.95 11.63
CA VAL A 3 -9.83 3.27 10.32
C VAL A 3 -11.18 3.47 9.65
N ILE A 4 -11.17 3.93 8.39
CA ILE A 4 -12.39 4.15 7.60
C ILE A 4 -12.30 3.28 6.35
N SER A 5 -13.29 2.40 6.17
CA SER A 5 -13.40 1.53 4.98
C SER A 5 -14.35 2.14 3.96
N VAL A 6 -13.90 2.29 2.72
CA VAL A 6 -14.72 2.74 1.59
C VAL A 6 -14.98 1.54 0.66
N VAL A 7 -16.21 1.03 0.69
CA VAL A 7 -16.61 -0.19 -0.03
C VAL A 7 -17.65 0.13 -1.10
N GLY A 8 -17.61 -0.57 -2.23
CA GLY A 8 -18.54 -0.36 -3.34
C GLY A 8 -18.10 -1.09 -4.61
N ARG A 9 -18.98 -1.15 -5.61
CA ARG A 9 -18.75 -1.85 -6.88
C ARG A 9 -17.57 -1.28 -7.68
N SER A 10 -16.98 -2.07 -8.56
CA SER A 10 -15.97 -1.58 -9.51
C SER A 10 -16.51 -0.40 -10.32
N ASN A 11 -15.64 0.57 -10.62
CA ASN A 11 -15.98 1.80 -11.34
C ASN A 11 -17.03 2.73 -10.65
N SER A 12 -17.29 2.58 -9.35
CA SER A 12 -18.25 3.43 -8.61
C SER A 12 -17.65 4.77 -8.11
N GLY A 13 -16.45 5.16 -8.54
CA GLY A 13 -15.79 6.39 -8.11
C GLY A 13 -15.02 6.33 -6.77
N LYS A 14 -14.82 5.15 -6.16
CA LYS A 14 -14.08 4.99 -4.89
C LYS A 14 -12.70 5.64 -4.91
N THR A 15 -11.93 5.37 -5.96
CA THR A 15 -10.58 5.92 -6.12
C THR A 15 -10.62 7.45 -6.14
N THR A 16 -11.55 8.03 -6.90
CA THR A 16 -11.73 9.49 -6.97
C THR A 16 -12.09 10.09 -5.61
N LEU A 17 -12.98 9.44 -4.85
CA LEU A 17 -13.35 9.88 -3.51
C LEU A 17 -12.15 9.83 -2.56
N ILE A 18 -11.44 8.70 -2.51
CA ILE A 18 -10.28 8.50 -1.61
C ILE A 18 -9.19 9.54 -1.92
N VAL A 19 -8.86 9.77 -3.19
CA VAL A 19 -7.86 10.78 -3.58
C VAL A 19 -8.24 12.18 -3.10
N LYS A 20 -9.52 12.58 -3.27
CA LYS A 20 -10.01 13.87 -2.79
C LYS A 20 -9.97 13.97 -1.26
N LEU A 21 -10.35 12.90 -0.56
CA LEU A 21 -10.35 12.84 0.89
C LEU A 21 -8.93 12.94 1.46
N VAL A 22 -7.96 12.21 0.88
CA VAL A 22 -6.55 12.29 1.27
C VAL A 22 -6.05 13.72 1.11
N LYS A 23 -6.31 14.36 -0.04
CA LYS A 23 -5.90 15.75 -0.28
C LYS A 23 -6.45 16.71 0.79
N GLU A 24 -7.72 16.57 1.14
CA GLU A 24 -8.38 17.41 2.15
C GLU A 24 -7.90 17.13 3.57
N LEU A 25 -7.68 15.88 3.95
CA LEU A 25 -7.16 15.56 5.29
C LEU A 25 -5.71 16.03 5.45
N LYS A 26 -4.89 15.89 4.40
CA LYS A 26 -3.53 16.42 4.39
C LYS A 26 -3.51 17.95 4.47
N SER A 27 -4.41 18.66 3.79
CA SER A 27 -4.48 20.13 3.86
C SER A 27 -4.82 20.63 5.27
N ARG A 28 -5.52 19.82 6.06
CA ARG A 28 -5.84 20.08 7.47
C ARG A 28 -4.75 19.64 8.46
N GLY A 29 -3.61 19.15 7.99
CA GLY A 29 -2.48 18.77 8.84
C GLY A 29 -2.53 17.34 9.40
N TYR A 30 -3.51 16.51 9.00
CA TYR A 30 -3.53 15.12 9.42
C TYR A 30 -2.43 14.30 8.73
N LYS A 31 -1.91 13.30 9.44
CA LYS A 31 -1.22 12.18 8.82
C LYS A 31 -2.27 11.17 8.33
N VAL A 32 -2.04 10.59 7.16
CA VAL A 32 -3.03 9.76 6.46
C VAL A 32 -2.30 8.65 5.71
N ALA A 33 -2.70 7.41 5.96
CA ALA A 33 -2.31 6.24 5.20
C ALA A 33 -3.50 5.70 4.41
N THR A 34 -3.22 5.00 3.31
CA THR A 34 -4.26 4.30 2.52
C THR A 34 -3.86 2.85 2.32
N ILE A 35 -4.80 1.94 2.54
CA ILE A 35 -4.65 0.53 2.21
C ILE A 35 -5.63 0.21 1.07
N LYS A 36 -5.11 -0.31 -0.04
CA LYS A 36 -5.92 -0.83 -1.15
C LYS A 36 -5.90 -2.35 -1.07
N HIS A 37 -7.05 -2.95 -0.74
CA HIS A 37 -7.23 -4.39 -0.83
C HIS A 37 -7.59 -4.80 -2.27
N SER A 38 -6.87 -5.77 -2.84
CA SER A 38 -7.08 -6.30 -4.19
C SER A 38 -7.15 -7.82 -4.12
N HIS A 39 -8.15 -8.42 -4.77
CA HIS A 39 -8.26 -9.88 -4.91
C HIS A 39 -7.44 -10.43 -6.08
N HIS A 40 -6.88 -9.55 -6.92
CA HIS A 40 -6.01 -9.95 -8.03
C HIS A 40 -4.56 -9.76 -7.64
N HIS A 41 -3.72 -10.69 -8.11
CA HIS A 41 -2.27 -10.51 -8.13
C HIS A 41 -1.94 -9.20 -8.85
N PHE A 42 -0.98 -8.46 -8.31
CA PHE A 42 -0.53 -7.20 -8.85
C PHE A 42 0.98 -7.14 -8.79
N GLU A 43 1.59 -6.66 -9.88
CA GLU A 43 3.00 -6.32 -9.89
C GLU A 43 3.13 -4.84 -9.51
N LEU A 44 3.95 -4.56 -8.50
CA LEU A 44 4.25 -3.20 -8.07
C LEU A 44 5.42 -2.58 -8.84
N ASP A 45 6.27 -3.42 -9.42
CA ASP A 45 7.52 -2.99 -10.01
C ASP A 45 7.52 -3.12 -11.54
N THR A 46 8.53 -2.54 -12.19
CA THR A 46 8.74 -2.66 -13.63
C THR A 46 9.50 -3.95 -13.95
N GLU A 47 8.94 -4.76 -14.84
CA GLU A 47 9.59 -5.97 -15.34
C GLU A 47 11.03 -5.68 -15.81
N GLY A 48 11.96 -6.57 -15.44
CA GLY A 48 13.37 -6.50 -15.82
C GLY A 48 14.24 -5.52 -15.04
N LYS A 49 13.70 -4.73 -14.10
CA LYS A 49 14.50 -3.86 -13.20
C LYS A 49 15.04 -4.62 -11.99
N ASP A 50 15.99 -4.01 -11.29
CA ASP A 50 16.71 -4.62 -10.16
C ASP A 50 15.78 -5.18 -9.08
N SER A 51 14.83 -4.38 -8.57
CA SER A 51 13.92 -4.83 -7.52
C SER A 51 12.90 -5.87 -7.99
N TRP A 52 12.57 -5.89 -9.28
CA TRP A 52 11.78 -6.95 -9.90
C TRP A 52 12.60 -8.24 -9.98
N LEU A 53 13.86 -8.17 -10.45
CA LEU A 53 14.77 -9.31 -10.51
C LEU A 53 15.02 -9.91 -9.13
N HIS A 54 15.17 -9.08 -8.08
CA HIS A 54 15.29 -9.56 -6.70
C HIS A 54 14.06 -10.34 -6.25
N THR A 55 12.86 -9.85 -6.60
CA THR A 55 11.59 -10.52 -6.28
C THR A 55 11.50 -11.86 -7.01
N GLN A 56 11.80 -11.88 -8.32
CA GLN A 56 11.78 -13.10 -9.14
C GLN A 56 12.84 -14.12 -8.74
N ALA A 57 13.97 -13.67 -8.19
CA ALA A 57 15.00 -14.55 -7.63
C ALA A 57 14.56 -15.25 -6.33
N GLY A 58 13.39 -14.90 -5.77
CA GLY A 58 12.82 -15.54 -4.59
C GLY A 58 13.13 -14.82 -3.27
N ALA A 59 13.44 -13.53 -3.29
CA ALA A 59 13.57 -12.77 -2.05
C ALA A 59 12.23 -12.72 -1.29
N ASP A 60 12.24 -13.08 0.00
CA ASP A 60 11.05 -12.99 0.86
C ASP A 60 10.56 -11.54 1.03
N ALA A 61 11.49 -10.59 0.99
CA ALA A 61 11.20 -9.17 1.00
C ALA A 61 12.24 -8.39 0.18
N VAL A 62 11.76 -7.38 -0.55
CA VAL A 62 12.58 -6.41 -1.27
C VAL A 62 12.20 -5.02 -0.78
N VAL A 63 13.20 -4.26 -0.33
CA VAL A 63 13.04 -2.88 0.11
C VAL A 63 13.75 -1.96 -0.87
N VAL A 64 13.03 -0.98 -1.40
CA VAL A 64 13.57 0.11 -2.20
C VAL A 64 13.51 1.37 -1.36
N ALA A 65 14.63 2.06 -1.18
CA ALA A 65 14.70 3.25 -0.35
C ALA A 65 15.49 4.37 -1.05
N SER A 66 15.01 5.60 -0.89
CA SER A 66 15.65 6.84 -1.33
C SER A 66 15.62 7.87 -0.20
N GLN A 67 16.08 9.09 -0.46
CA GLN A 67 16.10 10.17 0.53
C GLN A 67 14.72 10.53 1.10
N ASN A 68 13.64 10.31 0.34
CA ASN A 68 12.30 10.78 0.69
C ASN A 68 11.18 9.76 0.45
N MET A 69 11.51 8.56 0.00
CA MET A 69 10.53 7.53 -0.30
C MET A 69 11.12 6.15 -0.01
N MET A 70 10.27 5.27 0.50
CA MET A 70 10.55 3.85 0.57
C MET A 70 9.36 3.05 0.07
N GLY A 71 9.65 1.90 -0.53
CA GLY A 71 8.68 0.89 -0.91
C GLY A 71 9.14 -0.46 -0.39
N ILE A 72 8.20 -1.28 0.04
CA ILE A 72 8.44 -2.66 0.44
C ILE A 72 7.55 -3.59 -0.37
N MET A 73 8.15 -4.59 -0.98
CA MET A 73 7.48 -5.72 -1.59
C MET A 73 7.81 -6.93 -0.72
N ARG A 74 6.78 -7.60 -0.22
CA ARG A 74 6.95 -8.74 0.69
C ARG A 74 6.05 -9.87 0.27
N GLN A 75 6.64 -11.05 0.10
CA GLN A 75 5.88 -12.27 -0.14
C GLN A 75 5.22 -12.69 1.18
N SER A 76 3.93 -13.01 1.11
CA SER A 76 3.20 -13.52 2.27
C SER A 76 2.54 -14.85 1.89
N PRO A 77 2.80 -15.94 2.65
CA PRO A 77 2.22 -17.25 2.35
C PRO A 77 0.70 -17.29 2.59
N LYS A 78 0.17 -16.31 3.31
CA LYS A 78 -1.26 -16.14 3.59
C LYS A 78 -1.64 -14.67 3.58
N GLU A 79 -2.92 -14.39 3.41
CA GLU A 79 -3.43 -13.03 3.60
C GLU A 79 -3.20 -12.57 5.05
N LEU A 80 -2.65 -11.37 5.21
CA LEU A 80 -2.41 -10.78 6.51
C LEU A 80 -3.68 -10.08 7.02
N PRO A 81 -4.06 -10.25 8.30
CA PRO A 81 -5.10 -9.43 8.91
C PRO A 81 -4.79 -7.94 8.77
N LEU A 82 -5.83 -7.12 8.54
CA LEU A 82 -5.67 -5.67 8.40
C LEU A 82 -4.96 -5.04 9.60
N THR A 83 -5.24 -5.54 10.81
CA THR A 83 -4.59 -5.10 12.05
C THR A 83 -3.09 -5.35 12.05
N GLU A 84 -2.63 -6.47 11.49
CA GLU A 84 -1.22 -6.79 11.36
C GLU A 84 -0.52 -5.86 10.37
N ILE A 85 -1.16 -5.55 9.24
CA ILE A 85 -0.65 -4.59 8.25
C ILE A 85 -0.48 -3.21 8.90
N ILE A 86 -1.51 -2.73 9.61
CA ILE A 86 -1.47 -1.43 10.30
C ILE A 86 -0.35 -1.39 11.33
N ASN A 87 -0.27 -2.42 12.18
CA ASN A 87 0.72 -2.47 13.26
C ASN A 87 2.15 -2.66 12.74
N THR A 88 2.34 -3.22 11.55
CA THR A 88 3.69 -3.48 11.02
C THR A 88 4.22 -2.31 10.21
N TYR A 89 3.36 -1.67 9.41
CA TYR A 89 3.81 -0.73 8.37
C TYR A 89 3.34 0.71 8.55
N LEU A 90 2.37 0.98 9.43
CA LEU A 90 1.67 2.27 9.49
C LEU A 90 1.61 2.86 10.91
N GLN A 91 2.51 2.48 11.81
CA GLN A 91 2.49 2.95 13.20
C GLN A 91 2.80 4.45 13.35
N ASP A 92 3.55 5.01 12.40
CA ASP A 92 4.06 6.38 12.42
C ASP A 92 3.19 7.37 11.60
N VAL A 93 2.08 6.87 11.06
CA VAL A 93 1.07 7.63 10.34
C VAL A 93 -0.14 7.90 11.24
#